data_AF-A0A6A7L9K3-F1
#
_entry.id   AF-A0A6A7L9K3-F1
#
_cell.length_a   1.000
_cell.length_b   1.000
_cell.length_c   1.000
_cell.angle_alpha   90.00
_cell.angle_beta   90.00
_cell.angle_gamma   90.00
#
_symmetry.space_group_name_H-M   'P 1'
#
loop_
_entity.id
_entity.type
_entity.pdbx_description
1 polymer ?
#
loop_
_entity_poly.entity_id
_entity_poly.type
_entity_poly.pdbx_seq_one_letter_code
_entity_poly.pdbx_strand_id
1 'polypeptide(L)'
;MAASTHAGTDVVFRDAMQPGPKLADADLIFTAGPLAGTRLVGFAVWNGREGLNVGLPGRTFETQDGQTKRYDLIRTVSDGDFTGIMHLKQWIREQYEATHPE
;
A
#
# COMPACT_ATOMS: atom_id res chain seq x y z
N MET A 1 -6.68 -9.31 -13.23
CA MET A 1 -6.30 -9.02 -11.83
C MET A 1 -5.70 -10.27 -11.25
N ALA A 2 -4.41 -10.25 -10.90
CA ALA A 2 -3.79 -11.33 -10.15
C ALA A 2 -3.94 -11.01 -8.65
N ALA A 3 -4.52 -11.93 -7.89
CA ALA A 3 -4.65 -11.81 -6.44
C ALA A 3 -3.74 -12.87 -5.81
N SER A 4 -2.98 -12.48 -4.80
CA SER A 4 -2.15 -13.40 -4.03
C SER A 4 -2.54 -13.34 -2.55
N THR A 5 -2.67 -14.52 -1.94
CA THR A 5 -3.34 -14.72 -0.66
C THR A 5 -2.34 -14.90 0.47
N HIS A 6 -2.50 -14.10 1.53
CA HIS A 6 -1.81 -14.27 2.81
C HIS A 6 -2.82 -14.27 3.95
N ALA A 7 -2.98 -15.40 4.64
CA ALA A 7 -3.70 -15.54 5.93
C ALA A 7 -4.93 -14.61 6.11
N GLY A 8 -5.90 -14.68 5.19
CA GLY A 8 -7.14 -13.90 5.28
C GLY A 8 -7.10 -12.50 4.63
N THR A 9 -6.04 -12.17 3.89
CA THR A 9 -5.92 -10.93 3.11
C THR A 9 -5.33 -11.22 1.74
N ASP A 10 -5.97 -10.68 0.69
CA ASP A 10 -5.42 -10.66 -0.66
C ASP A 10 -5.01 -9.23 -1.03
N VAL A 11 -4.10 -9.08 -1.99
CA VAL A 11 -3.81 -7.78 -2.62
C VAL A 11 -4.21 -7.80 -4.09
N VAL A 12 -4.81 -6.70 -4.54
CA VAL A 12 -5.18 -6.47 -5.94
C VAL A 12 -4.50 -5.21 -6.44
N PHE A 13 -3.84 -5.31 -7.59
CA PHE A 13 -3.18 -4.20 -8.25
C PHE A 13 -4.02 -3.65 -9.41
N ARG A 14 -3.93 -2.34 -9.62
CA ARG A 14 -4.45 -1.64 -10.80
C ARG A 14 -3.35 -0.75 -11.36
N ASP A 15 -2.92 -1.04 -12.58
CA ASP A 15 -1.80 -0.33 -13.20
C ASP A 15 -2.10 1.15 -13.39
N ALA A 16 -1.06 1.96 -13.28
CA ALA A 16 -1.14 3.37 -13.55
C ALA A 16 -1.52 3.60 -15.03
N MET A 17 -2.50 4.48 -15.26
CA MET A 17 -2.96 4.79 -16.63
C MET A 17 -1.92 5.55 -17.47
N GLN A 18 -0.93 6.17 -16.84
CA GLN A 18 0.05 7.04 -17.49
C GLN A 18 1.47 6.63 -17.06
N PRO A 19 2.44 6.62 -17.98
CA PRO A 19 3.84 6.40 -17.65
C PRO A 19 4.31 7.42 -16.62
N GLY A 20 4.90 6.94 -15.53
CA GLY A 20 5.36 7.79 -14.45
C GLY A 20 5.98 6.99 -13.31
N PRO A 21 6.37 7.66 -12.21
CA PRO A 21 6.96 6.98 -11.06
C PRO A 21 5.93 6.13 -10.30
N LYS A 22 4.62 6.35 -10.49
CA LYS A 22 3.58 5.47 -9.95
C LYS A 22 3.38 4.31 -10.92
N LEU A 23 3.48 3.09 -10.42
CA LEU A 23 3.34 1.87 -11.22
C LEU A 23 1.93 1.29 -11.10
N ALA A 24 1.39 1.23 -9.89
CA ALA A 24 0.05 0.69 -9.63
C ALA A 24 -0.57 1.30 -8.38
N ASP A 25 -1.90 1.35 -8.35
CA ASP A 25 -2.66 1.36 -7.10
C ASP A 25 -2.73 -0.06 -6.53
N ALA A 26 -2.68 -0.19 -5.21
CA ALA A 26 -2.85 -1.45 -4.51
C ALA A 26 -3.99 -1.35 -3.49
N ASP A 27 -4.85 -2.36 -3.47
CA ASP A 27 -5.96 -2.46 -2.53
C ASP A 27 -5.89 -3.82 -1.82
N LEU A 28 -6.06 -3.83 -0.50
CA LEU A 28 -6.12 -5.05 0.28
C LEU A 28 -7.56 -5.52 0.41
N ILE A 29 -7.83 -6.78 0.07
CA ILE A 29 -9.13 -7.43 0.25
C ILE A 29 -9.06 -8.29 1.50
N PHE A 30 -9.95 -8.05 2.46
CA PHE A 30 -10.03 -8.90 3.65
C PHE A 30 -10.97 -10.08 3.35
N THR A 31 -10.45 -11.30 3.45
CA THR A 31 -11.18 -12.54 3.16
C THR A 31 -11.57 -13.31 4.42
N ALA A 32 -11.12 -12.88 5.60
CA ALA A 32 -11.47 -13.47 6.89
C ALA A 32 -11.65 -12.41 7.99
N GLY A 33 -12.30 -12.82 9.09
CA GLY A 33 -12.49 -11.97 10.28
C GLY A 33 -13.56 -10.89 10.14
N PRO A 34 -13.61 -9.90 11.06
CA PRO A 34 -14.66 -8.87 11.12
C PRO A 34 -14.72 -7.95 9.89
N LEU A 35 -13.64 -7.87 9.12
CA LEU A 35 -13.55 -7.05 7.91
C LEU A 35 -13.80 -7.86 6.62
N ALA A 36 -14.12 -9.15 6.73
CA ALA A 36 -14.34 -10.01 5.57
C ALA A 36 -15.36 -9.41 4.59
N GLY A 37 -15.02 -9.42 3.30
CA GLY A 37 -15.85 -8.83 2.24
C GLY A 37 -15.67 -7.32 2.06
N THR A 38 -14.78 -6.69 2.83
CA THR A 38 -14.39 -5.29 2.66
C THR A 38 -12.98 -5.16 2.06
N ARG A 39 -12.63 -3.95 1.63
CA ARG A 39 -11.29 -3.65 1.13
C ARG A 39 -10.73 -2.37 1.72
N LEU A 40 -9.43 -2.35 1.98
CA LEU A 40 -8.68 -1.14 2.30
C LEU A 40 -8.00 -0.62 1.03
N VAL A 41 -8.31 0.62 0.68
CA VAL A 41 -7.85 1.28 -0.54
C VAL A 41 -6.81 2.36 -0.25
N GLY A 42 -6.07 2.76 -1.27
CA GLY A 42 -5.18 3.94 -1.23
C GLY A 42 -3.71 3.61 -0.99
N PHE A 43 -3.30 2.35 -1.09
CA PHE A 43 -1.89 2.03 -1.28
C PHE A 43 -1.48 2.30 -2.72
N ALA A 44 -0.20 2.59 -2.93
CA ALA A 44 0.35 2.75 -4.28
C ALA A 44 1.77 2.19 -4.33
N VAL A 45 2.08 1.50 -5.43
CA VAL A 45 3.42 1.01 -5.77
C VAL A 45 4.10 2.04 -6.67
N TRP A 46 5.34 2.37 -6.33
CA TRP A 46 6.14 3.38 -7.01
C TRP A 46 7.48 2.81 -7.43
N ASN A 47 7.96 3.24 -8.59
CA ASN A 47 9.34 3.07 -8.99
C ASN A 47 10.21 4.06 -8.21
N GLY A 48 10.85 3.57 -7.15
CA GLY A 48 11.76 4.35 -6.30
C GLY A 48 13.20 4.28 -6.81
N ARG A 49 14.07 5.12 -6.22
CA ARG A 49 15.49 5.20 -6.60
C ARG A 49 16.27 3.91 -6.28
N GLU A 50 15.90 3.23 -5.21
CA GLU A 50 16.55 1.99 -4.73
C GLU A 50 15.69 0.75 -4.99
N GLY A 51 14.75 0.84 -5.93
CA GLY A 51 13.77 -0.19 -6.25
C GLY A 51 12.35 0.20 -5.85
N LEU A 52 11.45 -0.79 -5.87
CA LEU A 52 10.03 -0.59 -5.62
C LEU A 52 9.76 -0.08 -4.20
N ASN A 53 8.92 0.95 -4.12
CA ASN A 53 8.44 1.52 -2.85
C ASN A 53 6.91 1.44 -2.76
N VAL A 54 6.40 1.26 -1.55
CA VAL A 54 4.97 1.17 -1.26
C VAL A 54 4.55 2.35 -0.38
N GLY A 55 3.66 3.18 -0.93
CA GLY A 55 2.96 4.23 -0.20
C GLY A 55 1.75 3.68 0.55
N LEU A 56 1.56 4.11 1.80
CA LEU A 56 0.40 3.73 2.61
C LEU A 56 -0.81 4.64 2.30
N PRO A 57 -2.05 4.20 2.59
CA PRO A 57 -3.21 5.07 2.59
C PRO A 57 -2.93 6.26 3.49
N GLY A 58 -3.17 7.46 2.98
CA GLY A 58 -2.86 8.70 3.68
C GLY A 58 -3.86 9.80 3.37
N ARG A 59 -3.89 10.81 4.23
CA ARG A 59 -4.65 12.04 4.01
C ARG A 59 -3.70 13.22 3.91
N THR A 60 -4.08 14.17 3.06
CA THR A 60 -3.45 15.48 3.02
C THR A 60 -4.17 16.43 3.96
N PHE A 61 -3.42 17.40 4.48
CA PHE A 61 -3.95 18.52 5.26
C PHE A 61 -3.12 19.76 4.97
N GLU A 62 -3.72 20.92 5.11
CA GLU A 62 -3.02 22.20 5.05
C GLU A 62 -2.55 22.58 6.44
N THR A 63 -1.29 22.98 6.53
CA THR A 63 -0.72 23.54 7.75
C THR A 63 -1.03 25.03 7.86
N GLN A 64 -0.80 25.60 9.05
CA GLN A 64 -1.06 27.02 9.31
C GLN A 64 -0.24 27.96 8.41
N ASP A 65 0.93 27.53 7.95
CA ASP A 65 1.79 28.23 6.99
C ASP A 65 1.41 27.96 5.52
N GLY A 66 0.27 27.28 5.26
CA GLY A 66 -0.25 27.02 3.93
C GLY A 66 0.42 25.86 3.18
N GLN A 67 1.28 25.08 3.84
CA GLN A 67 1.91 23.91 3.20
C GLN A 67 0.94 22.72 3.20
N THR A 68 0.85 22.01 2.08
CA THR A 68 0.16 20.72 2.04
C THR A 68 1.07 19.63 2.58
N LYS A 69 0.70 19.01 3.70
CA LYS A 69 1.38 17.85 4.28
C LYS A 69 0.52 16.60 4.15
N ARG A 70 1.16 15.43 4.20
CA ARG A 70 0.50 14.11 4.17
C ARG A 70 0.85 13.33 5.43
N TYR A 71 -0.12 12.62 5.98
CA TYR A 71 0.11 11.60 7.01
C TYR A 71 -0.53 10.27 6.63
N ASP A 72 0.08 9.18 7.07
CA ASP A 72 -0.40 7.83 6.83
C ASP A 72 -1.52 7.45 7.81
N LEU A 73 -2.49 6.67 7.33
CA LEU A 73 -3.65 6.20 8.11
C LEU A 73 -3.38 4.86 8.80
N ILE A 74 -2.41 4.09 8.32
CA ILE A 74 -1.94 2.88 9.00
C ILE A 74 -0.91 3.30 10.04
N ARG A 75 -1.17 2.90 11.29
CA ARG A 75 -0.37 3.27 12.46
C ARG A 75 0.18 2.02 13.14
N THR A 76 1.31 2.20 13.80
CA THR A 76 1.87 1.18 14.67
C THR A 76 0.99 1.04 15.91
N VAL A 77 0.90 -0.18 16.46
CA VAL A 77 0.13 -0.42 17.69
C VAL A 77 0.92 0.09 18.90
N SER A 78 2.24 -0.10 18.88
CA SER A 78 3.16 0.39 19.89
C SER A 78 3.97 1.57 19.33
N ASP A 79 4.18 2.60 20.14
CA ASP A 79 4.96 3.77 19.74
C ASP A 79 6.39 3.37 19.38
N GLY A 80 6.86 3.81 18.22
CA GLY A 80 8.20 3.53 17.71
C GLY A 80 8.43 2.14 17.11
N ASP A 81 7.46 1.22 17.21
CA ASP A 81 7.58 -0.11 16.58
C ASP A 81 6.99 -0.13 15.17
N PHE A 82 7.85 0.13 14.18
CA PHE A 82 7.48 0.15 12.76
C PHE A 82 7.54 -1.22 12.07
N THR A 83 7.85 -2.30 12.80
CA THR A 83 8.06 -3.64 12.23
C THR A 83 6.84 -4.09 11.41
N GLY A 84 5.64 -3.90 11.93
CA GLY A 84 4.40 -4.26 11.23
C GLY A 84 4.19 -3.47 9.92
N ILE A 85 4.56 -2.19 9.90
CA ILE A 85 4.48 -1.37 8.67
C ILE A 85 5.52 -1.85 7.65
N MET A 86 6.73 -2.18 8.09
CA MET A 86 7.79 -2.68 7.21
C MET A 86 7.41 -4.01 6.57
N HIS A 87 6.90 -4.96 7.36
CA HIS A 87 6.40 -6.24 6.86
C HIS A 87 5.25 -6.06 5.87
N LEU A 88 4.32 -5.15 6.15
CA LEU A 88 3.21 -4.86 5.24
C LEU A 88 3.71 -4.34 3.88
N LYS A 89 4.61 -3.35 3.89
CA LYS A 89 5.19 -2.80 2.65
C LYS A 89 5.98 -3.84 1.88
N GLN A 90 6.79 -4.63 2.58
CA GLN A 90 7.55 -5.72 1.98
C GLN A 90 6.63 -6.74 1.30
N TRP A 91 5.58 -7.19 2.00
CA TRP A 91 4.65 -8.16 1.45
C TRP A 91 3.93 -7.63 0.20
N ILE A 92 3.45 -6.38 0.21
CA ILE A 92 2.81 -5.77 -0.98
C ILE A 92 3.79 -5.71 -2.16
N ARG A 93 5.06 -5.36 -1.92
CA ARG A 93 6.09 -5.33 -2.96
C ARG A 93 6.33 -6.72 -3.56
N GLU A 94 6.52 -7.73 -2.71
CA GLU A 94 6.74 -9.11 -3.15
C GLU A 94 5.56 -9.63 -4.00
N GLN A 95 4.32 -9.29 -3.63
CA GLN A 95 3.14 -9.64 -4.44
C GLN A 95 3.08 -8.89 -5.76
N TYR A 96 3.51 -7.61 -5.78
CA TYR A 96 3.58 -6.86 -7.02
C TYR A 96 4.59 -7.48 -7.99
N GLU A 97 5.80 -7.77 -7.52
CA GLU A 97 6.86 -8.42 -8.31
C GLU A 97 6.41 -9.79 -8.84
N ALA A 98 5.79 -10.62 -8.00
CA ALA A 98 5.30 -11.94 -8.41
C ALA A 98 4.19 -11.88 -9.48
N THR A 99 3.43 -10.79 -9.54
CA THR A 99 2.31 -10.62 -10.48
C THR A 99 2.67 -9.81 -11.72
N HIS A 100 3.85 -9.17 -11.73
CA HIS A 100 4.38 -8.38 -12.85
C HIS A 100 5.80 -8.86 -13.20
N PRO A 101 5.98 -10.14 -13.59
CA PRO A 101 7.28 -10.60 -14.06
C PRO A 101 7.71 -9.81 -15.30
N GLU A 102 8.99 -9.48 -15.39
CA GLU A 102 9.59 -8.81 -16.56
C GLU A 102 9.36 -9.55 -17.88
#